data_AF-A0A2P8DDF7-F1
#
_entry.id   AF-A0A2P8DDF7-F1
#
_cell.length_a   1.000
_cell.length_b   1.000
_cell.length_c   1.000
_cell.angle_alpha   90.00
_cell.angle_beta   90.00
_cell.angle_gamma   90.00
#
_symmetry.space_group_name_H-M   'P 1'
#
loop_
_entity.id
_entity.type
_entity.pdbx_description
1 polymer ?
#
loop_
_entity_poly.entity_id
_entity_poly.type
_entity_poly.pdbx_seq_one_letter_code
_entity_poly.pdbx_strand_id
1 'polypeptide(L)'
;MKKLLLAAVALAGACGFTHANSVTVRNLTGCTFTLDFSSIMMTMAPGETIVTSAPGAADLTVCKVIYNDGLPGRISIGAGIVPGYVSYANSLSSPNNPPCVTNGFYSVAWSQSSPTADAQLMIF
;
A
#
# COMPACT_ATOMS: atom_id res chain seq x y z
N MET A 1 -3.78 23.16 39.95
CA MET A 1 -3.89 21.73 39.55
C MET A 1 -4.99 21.45 38.52
N LYS A 2 -6.14 22.15 38.51
CA LYS A 2 -7.24 21.90 37.55
C LYS A 2 -6.88 22.09 36.06
N LYS A 3 -5.97 23.01 35.74
CA LYS A 3 -5.54 23.32 34.36
C LYS A 3 -4.69 22.21 33.72
N LEU A 4 -3.86 21.52 34.52
CA LEU A 4 -3.02 20.41 34.06
C LEU A 4 -3.87 19.16 33.73
N LEU A 5 -4.94 18.92 34.50
CA LEU A 5 -5.86 17.82 34.24
C LEU A 5 -6.64 18.03 32.93
N LEU A 6 -7.10 19.26 32.66
CA LEU A 6 -7.76 19.60 31.39
C LEU A 6 -6.82 19.46 30.20
N ALA A 7 -5.56 19.87 30.33
CA ALA A 7 -4.56 19.71 29.28
C ALA A 7 -4.26 18.23 29.01
N ALA A 8 -4.16 17.39 30.04
CA ALA A 8 -3.96 15.95 29.90
C ALA A 8 -5.15 15.23 29.26
N VAL A 9 -6.38 15.62 29.61
CA VAL A 9 -7.61 15.07 29.01
C VAL A 9 -7.79 15.56 27.56
N ALA A 10 -7.44 16.80 27.26
CA ALA A 10 -7.45 17.33 25.89
C ALA A 10 -6.37 16.66 25.02
N LEU A 11 -5.16 16.43 25.55
CA LEU A 11 -4.13 15.64 24.87
C LEU A 11 -4.61 14.20 24.66
N ALA A 12 -5.10 13.53 25.71
CA ALA A 12 -5.60 12.15 25.59
C ALA A 12 -6.76 12.02 24.59
N GLY A 13 -7.62 13.04 24.48
CA GLY A 13 -8.68 13.11 23.47
C GLY A 13 -8.16 13.39 22.05
N ALA A 14 -7.08 14.16 21.91
CA ALA A 14 -6.43 14.43 20.62
C ALA A 14 -5.53 13.28 20.13
N CYS A 15 -5.00 12.46 21.04
CA CYS A 15 -4.22 11.27 20.70
C CYS A 15 -5.05 10.14 20.06
N GLY A 16 -6.38 10.23 20.11
CA GLY A 16 -7.30 9.17 19.64
C GLY A 16 -7.83 9.36 18.23
N PHE A 17 -7.58 10.50 17.58
CA PHE A 17 -8.10 10.80 16.26
C PHE A 17 -7.04 11.44 15.38
N THR A 18 -7.01 11.00 14.13
CA THR A 18 -6.22 11.49 12.99
C THR A 18 -4.79 10.98 12.89
N HIS A 19 -4.59 9.92 12.11
CA HIS A 19 -3.99 10.10 10.78
C HIS A 19 -4.54 9.03 9.83
N ALA A 20 -4.95 9.49 8.65
CA ALA A 20 -5.29 8.64 7.52
C ALA A 20 -4.33 9.08 6.42
N ASN A 21 -3.21 8.36 6.23
CA ASN A 21 -2.28 8.65 5.14
C ASN A 21 -2.85 8.25 3.77
N SER A 22 -2.24 8.77 2.72
CA SER A 22 -2.54 8.42 1.34
C SER A 22 -1.36 7.74 0.66
N VAL A 23 -1.66 6.90 -0.33
CA VAL A 23 -0.68 6.21 -1.16
C VAL A 23 -0.94 6.60 -2.61
N THR A 24 0.04 7.25 -3.23
CA THR A 24 0.03 7.46 -4.68
C THR A 24 0.57 6.20 -5.35
N VAL A 25 -0.28 5.47 -6.04
CA VAL A 25 0.09 4.26 -6.75
C VAL A 25 0.27 4.58 -8.23
N ARG A 26 1.41 4.19 -8.80
CA ARG A 26 1.75 4.34 -10.22
C ARG A 26 1.96 2.96 -10.83
N ASN A 27 1.06 2.55 -11.72
CA ASN A 27 1.18 1.34 -12.51
C ASN A 27 1.73 1.70 -13.89
N LEU A 28 3.02 1.43 -14.08
CA LEU A 28 3.77 1.70 -15.30
C LEU A 28 3.71 0.53 -16.29
N THR A 29 2.99 -0.54 -15.95
CA THR A 29 2.79 -1.70 -16.82
C THR A 29 1.51 -1.57 -17.64
N GLY A 30 1.30 -2.48 -18.60
CA GLY A 30 0.02 -2.61 -19.32
C GLY A 30 -1.03 -3.49 -18.64
N CYS A 31 -0.81 -4.01 -17.43
CA CYS A 31 -1.75 -4.92 -16.76
C CYS A 31 -2.62 -4.23 -15.71
N THR A 32 -3.74 -4.86 -15.41
CA THR A 32 -4.50 -4.59 -14.19
C THR A 32 -4.00 -5.47 -13.05
N PHE A 33 -3.83 -4.88 -11.87
CA PHE A 33 -3.49 -5.60 -10.64
C PHE A 33 -4.57 -5.41 -9.57
N THR A 34 -4.65 -6.35 -8.65
CA THR A 34 -5.34 -6.15 -7.38
C THR A 34 -4.34 -5.63 -6.35
N LEU A 35 -4.69 -4.53 -5.71
CA LEU A 35 -3.97 -3.96 -4.57
C LEU A 35 -4.69 -4.35 -3.28
N ASP A 36 -3.94 -4.88 -2.33
CA ASP A 36 -4.42 -5.24 -0.99
C ASP A 36 -3.60 -4.49 0.06
N PHE A 37 -4.24 -3.48 0.66
CA PHE A 37 -3.70 -2.63 1.73
C PHE A 37 -4.20 -3.04 3.12
N SER A 38 -4.39 -4.34 3.38
CA SER A 38 -4.91 -4.95 4.64
C SER A 38 -6.35 -4.58 5.04
N SER A 39 -6.78 -3.34 4.78
CA SER A 39 -8.12 -2.81 5.08
C SER A 39 -8.88 -2.37 3.82
N ILE A 40 -8.18 -2.25 2.69
CA ILE A 40 -8.72 -1.83 1.41
C ILE A 40 -8.21 -2.80 0.34
N MET A 41 -9.12 -3.34 -0.45
CA MET A 41 -8.78 -4.16 -1.61
C MET A 41 -9.43 -3.56 -2.85
N MET A 42 -8.65 -3.34 -3.91
CA MET A 42 -9.14 -2.69 -5.12
C MET A 42 -8.38 -3.14 -6.37
N THR A 43 -9.00 -3.00 -7.54
CA THR A 43 -8.33 -3.19 -8.81
C THR A 43 -7.73 -1.88 -9.31
N MET A 44 -6.56 -1.97 -9.92
CA MET A 44 -5.83 -0.83 -10.47
C MET A 44 -5.42 -1.13 -11.92
N ALA A 45 -5.97 -0.36 -12.84
CA ALA A 45 -5.56 -0.35 -14.25
C ALA A 45 -4.22 0.39 -14.44
N PRO A 46 -3.61 0.35 -15.64
CA PRO A 46 -2.45 1.19 -15.97
C PRO A 46 -2.70 2.67 -15.68
N GLY A 47 -1.68 3.37 -15.16
CA GLY A 47 -1.75 4.80 -14.82
C GLY A 47 -1.54 5.08 -13.33
N GLU A 48 -2.15 6.16 -12.85
CA GLU A 48 -1.97 6.67 -11.48
C GLU A 48 -3.30 6.66 -10.71
N THR A 49 -3.25 6.19 -9.47
CA THR A 49 -4.40 6.15 -8.56
C THR A 49 -3.95 6.57 -7.16
N ILE A 50 -4.73 7.40 -6.49
CA ILE A 50 -4.49 7.76 -5.08
C ILE A 50 -5.43 6.94 -4.20
N VAL A 51 -4.87 6.23 -3.24
CA VAL A 51 -5.60 5.45 -2.23
C VAL A 51 -5.46 6.18 -0.90
N THR A 52 -6.58 6.56 -0.30
CA THR A 52 -6.58 7.21 1.02
C THR A 52 -7.19 6.26 2.04
N SER A 53 -6.57 6.13 3.21
CA SER A 53 -7.16 5.36 4.31
C SER A 53 -8.49 5.96 4.74
N ALA A 54 -9.43 5.11 5.17
CA ALA A 54 -10.72 5.57 5.64
C ALA A 54 -10.57 6.37 6.95
N PRO A 55 -11.44 7.36 7.23
CA PRO A 55 -11.43 8.06 8.51
C PRO A 55 -11.53 7.09 9.69
N GLY A 56 -10.57 7.16 10.62
CA GLY A 56 -10.51 6.27 11.78
C GLY A 56 -9.96 4.87 11.51
N ALA A 57 -9.53 4.57 10.27
CA ALA A 57 -8.76 3.37 9.97
C ALA A 57 -7.27 3.56 10.31
N ALA A 58 -6.53 2.45 10.30
CA ALA A 58 -5.07 2.48 10.44
C ALA A 58 -4.41 3.04 9.16
N ASP A 59 -3.19 3.57 9.32
CA ASP A 59 -2.37 4.01 8.20
C ASP A 59 -2.04 2.87 7.23
N LEU A 60 -1.92 3.22 5.96
CA LEU A 60 -1.48 2.36 4.88
C LEU A 60 0.04 2.26 4.92
N THR A 61 0.56 1.17 5.47
CA THR A 61 2.01 0.97 5.67
C THR A 61 2.60 -0.14 4.79
N VAL A 62 1.73 -0.86 4.07
CA VAL A 62 2.07 -2.02 3.27
C VAL A 62 1.00 -2.27 2.21
N CYS A 63 1.43 -2.74 1.05
CA CYS A 63 0.54 -3.18 -0.02
C CYS A 63 1.02 -4.52 -0.58
N LYS A 64 0.10 -5.45 -0.80
CA LYS A 64 0.32 -6.57 -1.73
C LYS A 64 -0.21 -6.18 -3.10
N VAL A 65 0.62 -6.35 -4.12
CA VAL A 65 0.24 -6.24 -5.52
C VAL A 65 0.08 -7.65 -6.06
N ILE A 66 -1.09 -7.92 -6.63
CA ILE A 66 -1.51 -9.25 -7.02
C ILE A 66 -1.92 -9.23 -8.49
N TYR A 67 -1.30 -10.10 -9.27
CA TYR A 67 -1.73 -10.43 -10.62
C TYR A 67 -2.60 -11.68 -10.61
N ASN A 68 -3.67 -11.71 -11.40
CA ASN A 68 -4.62 -12.83 -11.48
C ASN A 68 -5.21 -13.22 -10.12
N ASP A 69 -5.64 -12.22 -9.34
CA ASP A 69 -6.29 -12.50 -8.06
C ASP A 69 -7.57 -13.35 -8.25
N GLY A 70 -7.72 -14.39 -7.43
CA GLY A 70 -8.81 -15.37 -7.56
C GLY A 70 -8.71 -16.35 -8.74
N LEU A 71 -7.63 -16.32 -9.53
CA LEU A 71 -7.43 -17.20 -10.70
C LEU A 71 -6.19 -18.12 -10.55
N PRO A 72 -6.13 -19.24 -11.29
CA PRO A 72 -4.92 -20.04 -11.39
C PRO A 72 -3.73 -19.21 -11.88
N GLY A 73 -2.54 -19.47 -11.31
CA GLY A 73 -1.35 -18.70 -11.66
C GLY A 73 -1.27 -17.33 -11.02
N ARG A 74 -2.01 -17.09 -9.92
CA ARG A 74 -1.88 -15.90 -9.07
C ARG A 74 -0.41 -15.65 -8.69
N ILE A 75 0.02 -14.41 -8.84
CA ILE A 75 1.34 -13.94 -8.41
C ILE A 75 1.14 -12.77 -7.46
N SER A 76 1.68 -12.86 -6.25
CA SER A 76 1.53 -11.83 -5.22
C SER A 76 2.89 -11.41 -4.70
N ILE A 77 3.16 -10.11 -4.68
CA ILE A 77 4.35 -9.53 -4.05
C ILE A 77 3.95 -8.36 -3.15
N GLY A 78 4.68 -8.18 -2.05
CA GLY A 78 4.38 -7.16 -1.05
C GLY A 78 5.53 -6.19 -0.87
N ALA A 79 5.20 -4.91 -0.69
CA ALA A 79 6.15 -3.87 -0.31
C ALA A 79 5.55 -2.94 0.74
N GLY A 80 6.40 -2.39 1.60
CA GLY A 80 5.96 -1.56 2.73
C GLY A 80 7.10 -1.03 3.59
N ILE A 81 6.76 -0.31 4.66
CA ILE A 81 7.71 0.28 5.62
C ILE A 81 7.83 -0.51 6.94
N VAL A 82 6.90 -1.43 7.21
CA VAL A 82 6.85 -2.17 8.47
C VAL A 82 7.81 -3.38 8.48
N PRO A 83 8.27 -3.84 9.65
CA PRO A 83 9.12 -5.03 9.76
C PRO A 83 8.54 -6.24 9.02
N GLY A 84 9.39 -6.95 8.28
CA GLY A 84 9.00 -8.10 7.46
C GLY A 84 8.57 -7.75 6.04
N TYR A 85 8.48 -6.47 5.68
CA TYR A 85 8.32 -6.01 4.31
C TYR A 85 9.55 -5.26 3.83
N VAL A 86 9.82 -5.40 2.53
CA VAL A 86 10.89 -4.72 1.83
C VAL A 86 10.33 -3.52 1.09
N SER A 87 11.14 -2.47 0.92
CA SER A 87 10.78 -1.33 0.09
C SER A 87 10.79 -1.66 -1.41
N TYR A 88 11.33 -2.81 -1.79
CA TYR A 88 11.40 -3.26 -3.17
C TYR A 88 11.26 -4.77 -3.26
N ALA A 89 10.34 -5.27 -4.09
CA ALA A 89 10.14 -6.70 -4.31
C ALA A 89 9.92 -7.02 -5.80
N ASN A 90 10.39 -8.18 -6.23
CA ASN A 90 10.16 -8.70 -7.59
C ASN A 90 9.23 -9.90 -7.52
N SER A 91 8.38 -10.05 -8.53
CA SER A 91 7.64 -11.29 -8.71
C SER A 91 8.57 -12.44 -9.06
N LEU A 92 8.22 -13.65 -8.61
CA LEU A 92 8.86 -14.86 -9.08
C LEU A 92 8.50 -15.11 -10.54
N SER A 93 9.44 -15.65 -11.31
CA SER A 93 9.14 -16.17 -12.64
C SER A 93 8.11 -17.29 -12.54
N SER A 94 7.00 -17.15 -13.27
CA SER A 94 5.92 -18.13 -13.32
C SER A 94 5.57 -18.45 -14.78
N PRO A 95 5.14 -19.68 -15.11
CA PRO A 95 4.57 -19.95 -16.43
C PRO A 95 3.42 -19.01 -16.81
N ASN A 96 2.76 -18.42 -15.81
CA ASN A 96 1.64 -17.49 -15.97
C ASN A 96 2.03 -16.03 -15.74
N ASN A 97 3.26 -15.66 -16.10
CA ASN A 97 3.71 -14.27 -16.01
C ASN A 97 2.77 -13.31 -16.75
N PRO A 98 2.57 -12.08 -16.25
CA PRO A 98 1.69 -11.14 -16.92
C PRO A 98 2.23 -10.81 -18.31
N PRO A 99 1.43 -10.95 -19.39
CA PRO A 99 1.91 -10.74 -20.76
C PRO A 99 2.24 -9.28 -21.06
N CYS A 100 1.78 -8.37 -20.20
CA CYS A 100 2.00 -6.92 -20.31
C CYS A 100 3.36 -6.46 -19.77
N VAL A 101 4.13 -7.33 -19.11
CA VAL A 101 5.49 -7.00 -18.63
C VAL A 101 6.52 -7.68 -19.52
N THR A 102 7.39 -6.86 -20.09
CA THR A 102 8.35 -7.28 -21.14
C THR A 102 9.32 -8.36 -20.67
N ASN A 103 9.71 -8.35 -19.40
CA ASN A 103 10.71 -9.27 -18.85
C ASN A 103 10.11 -10.52 -18.18
N GLY A 104 8.79 -10.70 -18.21
CA GLY A 104 8.13 -11.83 -17.54
C GLY A 104 8.25 -11.77 -16.02
N PHE A 105 8.43 -10.59 -15.43
CA PHE A 105 8.23 -10.36 -14.01
C PHE A 105 7.85 -8.90 -13.84
N TYR A 106 7.08 -8.62 -12.80
CA TYR A 106 6.79 -7.25 -12.38
C TYR A 106 7.43 -7.01 -11.02
N SER A 107 7.78 -5.76 -10.78
CA SER A 107 8.43 -5.29 -9.58
C SER A 107 7.54 -4.28 -8.90
N VAL A 108 7.70 -4.17 -7.59
CA VAL A 108 7.06 -3.13 -6.78
C VAL A 108 8.11 -2.38 -5.98
N ALA A 109 7.97 -1.06 -5.94
CA ALA A 109 8.77 -0.19 -5.09
C ALA A 109 7.86 0.64 -4.20
N TRP A 110 8.17 0.67 -2.91
CA TRP A 110 7.49 1.43 -1.87
C TRP A 110 8.43 2.50 -1.31
N SER A 111 7.94 3.74 -1.25
CA SER A 111 8.65 4.86 -0.64
C SER A 111 7.75 5.56 0.36
N GLN A 112 8.17 5.61 1.62
CA GLN A 112 7.45 6.24 2.71
C GLN A 112 8.46 6.61 3.81
N SER A 113 8.33 7.81 4.40
CA SER A 113 9.30 8.31 5.39
C SER A 113 8.99 7.89 6.83
N SER A 114 7.72 7.63 7.14
CA SER A 114 7.24 7.10 8.42
C SER A 114 5.89 6.40 8.21
N PRO A 115 5.42 5.54 9.13
CA PRO A 115 4.13 4.87 9.00
C PRO A 115 2.92 5.79 8.76
N THR A 116 2.98 7.03 9.28
CA THR A 116 1.91 8.04 9.15
C THR A 116 2.08 8.98 7.96
N ALA A 117 3.22 8.91 7.27
CA ALA A 117 3.48 9.75 6.10
C ALA A 117 2.77 9.20 4.87
N ASP A 118 2.44 10.09 3.92
CA ASP A 118 2.02 9.67 2.59
C ASP A 118 3.11 8.81 1.92
N ALA A 119 2.67 7.82 1.15
CA ALA A 119 3.54 6.88 0.49
C ALA A 119 3.42 6.95 -1.03
N GLN A 120 4.43 6.42 -1.71
CA GLN A 120 4.39 6.11 -3.12
C GLN A 120 4.59 4.62 -3.33
N LEU A 121 3.75 4.03 -4.17
CA LEU A 121 3.89 2.66 -4.64
C LEU A 121 4.03 2.68 -6.17
N MET A 122 5.10 2.12 -6.70
CA MET A 122 5.33 1.99 -8.14
C MET A 122 5.29 0.52 -8.54
N ILE A 123 4.62 0.21 -9.65
CA ILE A 123 4.57 -1.12 -10.27
C ILE A 123 5.18 -1.02 -11.67
N PHE A 124 6.15 -1.86 -12.01
CA PHE A 124 6.87 -1.82 -13.30
C PHE A 124 7.42 -3.18 -13.74
#